data_AF-A0A3D2RR91-F1
#
_entry.id   AF-A0A3D2RR91-F1
#
_cell.length_a   1.000
_cell.length_b   1.000
_cell.length_c   1.000
_cell.angle_alpha   90.00
_cell.angle_beta   90.00
_cell.angle_gamma   90.00
#
_symmetry.space_group_name_H-M   'P 1'
#
loop_
_entity.id
_entity.type
_entity.pdbx_description
1 polymer ?
#
loop_
_entity_poly.entity_id
_entity_poly.type
_entity_poly.pdbx_seq_one_letter_code
_entity_poly.pdbx_strand_id
1 'polypeptide(L)'
;MVALYAGTTAERAQETLDVCRAEIDRLSKDVTEEELNRSKTVIKGSLFTTGDLPEGRSAALVEDVFLQDQGRSLDDIALGINNVTLDQIPAYLEAFPPKPQTLVTLGPKPLD
;
A
#
# COMPACT_ATOMS: atom_id res chain seq x y z
N MET A 1 -0.46 7.51 -3.06
CA MET A 1 -1.92 7.26 -3.03
C MET A 1 -2.19 6.11 -2.07
N VAL A 2 -3.14 6.26 -1.14
CA VAL A 2 -3.64 5.15 -0.31
C VAL A 2 -4.97 4.70 -0.92
N ALA A 3 -5.07 3.42 -1.26
CA ALA A 3 -6.27 2.84 -1.84
C ALA A 3 -6.72 1.64 -0.99
N LEU A 4 -8.02 1.51 -0.82
CA LEU A 4 -8.63 0.39 -0.11
C LEU A 4 -9.79 -0.14 -0.95
N TYR A 5 -9.91 -1.47 -1.01
CA TYR A 5 -11.02 -2.16 -1.63
C TYR A 5 -11.65 -3.12 -0.61
N ALA A 6 -12.97 -3.13 -0.53
CA ALA A 6 -13.72 -4.03 0.33
C ALA A 6 -14.98 -4.55 -0.39
N GLY A 7 -15.26 -5.83 -0.21
CA GLY A 7 -16.51 -6.47 -0.61
C GLY A 7 -17.14 -7.16 0.60
N THR A 8 -18.41 -6.86 0.87
CA THR A 8 -19.15 -7.36 2.05
C THR A 8 -20.63 -7.60 1.70
N THR A 9 -21.43 -8.08 2.65
CA THR A 9 -22.88 -8.15 2.47
C THR A 9 -23.51 -6.75 2.50
N ALA A 10 -24.67 -6.59 1.84
CA ALA A 10 -25.34 -5.31 1.75
C ALA A 10 -25.71 -4.73 3.13
N GLU A 11 -26.03 -5.60 4.10
CA GLU A 11 -26.40 -5.21 5.46
C GLU A 11 -25.23 -4.63 6.26
N ARG A 12 -23.98 -4.99 5.91
CA ARG A 12 -22.76 -4.54 6.61
C ARG A 12 -21.96 -3.50 5.83
N ALA A 13 -22.49 -3.01 4.71
CA ALA A 13 -21.75 -2.13 3.81
C ALA A 13 -21.36 -0.80 4.49
N GLN A 14 -22.26 -0.19 5.27
CA GLN A 14 -21.97 1.03 6.02
C GLN A 14 -20.89 0.80 7.09
N GLU A 15 -21.07 -0.24 7.92
CA GLU A 15 -20.11 -0.62 8.95
C GLU A 15 -18.71 -0.86 8.34
N THR A 16 -18.66 -1.53 7.17
CA THR A 16 -17.41 -1.78 6.47
C THR A 16 -16.75 -0.48 6.03
N LEU A 17 -17.50 0.47 5.46
CA LEU A 17 -16.99 1.78 5.06
C LEU A 17 -16.45 2.57 6.27
N ASP A 18 -17.19 2.57 7.37
CA ASP A 18 -16.83 3.29 8.59
C ASP A 18 -15.53 2.73 9.19
N VAL A 19 -15.40 1.41 9.26
CA VAL A 19 -14.16 0.75 9.71
C VAL A 19 -13.01 1.08 8.76
N CYS A 20 -13.20 1.00 7.46
CA CYS A 20 -12.15 1.32 6.49
C CYS A 20 -11.65 2.77 6.64
N ARG A 21 -12.55 3.73 6.84
CA ARG A 21 -12.21 5.13 7.11
C ARG A 21 -11.44 5.28 8.43
N ALA A 22 -11.89 4.60 9.48
CA ALA A 22 -11.24 4.63 10.79
C ALA A 22 -9.81 4.08 10.73
N GLU A 23 -9.59 2.95 10.03
CA GLU A 23 -8.26 2.34 9.88
C GLU A 23 -7.31 3.23 9.08
N ILE A 24 -7.78 3.88 8.00
CA ILE A 24 -6.98 4.86 7.26
C ILE A 24 -6.56 6.02 8.16
N ASP A 25 -7.47 6.53 9.00
CA ASP A 25 -7.17 7.61 9.95
C ASP A 25 -6.23 7.16 11.10
N ARG A 26 -6.13 5.87 11.38
CA ARG A 26 -5.23 5.28 12.40
C ARG A 26 -3.81 5.07 11.90
N LEU A 27 -3.58 4.91 10.59
CA LEU A 27 -2.25 4.67 10.01
C LEU A 27 -1.17 5.70 10.45
N SER A 28 -1.56 6.94 10.72
CA SER A 28 -0.62 7.99 11.18
C SER A 28 -0.40 8.01 12.69
N LYS A 29 -1.12 7.20 13.46
CA LYS A 29 -1.26 7.33 14.91
C LYS A 29 -0.61 6.18 15.68
N ASP A 30 -0.84 4.94 15.25
CA ASP A 30 -0.59 3.77 16.11
C ASP A 30 0.05 2.57 15.40
N VAL A 31 0.65 2.77 14.22
CA VAL A 31 1.47 1.73 13.60
C VAL A 31 2.67 1.40 14.48
N THR A 32 2.90 0.12 14.71
CA THR A 32 3.97 -0.38 15.55
C THR A 32 5.20 -0.83 14.75
N GLU A 33 6.35 -0.88 15.41
CA GLU A 33 7.60 -1.41 14.84
C GLU A 33 7.45 -2.88 14.41
N GLU A 34 6.67 -3.68 15.15
CA GLU A 34 6.40 -5.08 14.79
C GLU A 34 5.58 -5.17 13.48
N GLU A 35 4.54 -4.36 13.34
CA GLU A 35 3.72 -4.32 12.11
C GLU A 35 4.51 -3.83 10.91
N LEU A 36 5.39 -2.84 11.09
CA LEU A 36 6.30 -2.38 10.05
C LEU A 36 7.23 -3.50 9.61
N ASN A 37 7.88 -4.19 10.55
CA ASN A 37 8.81 -5.28 10.24
C ASN A 37 8.12 -6.48 9.57
N ARG A 38 6.90 -6.81 10.00
CA ARG A 38 6.07 -7.82 9.34
C ARG A 38 5.73 -7.41 7.92
N SER A 39 5.33 -6.16 7.71
CA SER A 39 4.99 -5.62 6.38
C SER A 39 6.19 -5.65 5.43
N LYS A 40 7.38 -5.20 5.88
CA LYS A 40 8.63 -5.30 5.11
C LYS A 40 8.94 -6.73 4.69
N THR A 41 8.70 -7.70 5.58
CA THR A 41 8.93 -9.12 5.29
C THR A 41 8.02 -9.62 4.18
N VAL A 42 6.71 -9.32 4.26
CA VAL A 42 5.73 -9.71 3.24
C VAL A 42 6.06 -9.08 1.88
N ILE A 43 6.35 -7.78 1.86
CA ILE A 43 6.67 -7.04 0.62
C ILE A 43 7.92 -7.60 -0.04
N LYS A 44 9.00 -7.87 0.72
CA LYS A 44 10.22 -8.48 0.18
C LYS A 44 9.96 -9.89 -0.36
N GLY A 45 9.16 -10.70 0.34
CA GLY A 45 8.79 -12.04 -0.15
C GLY A 45 8.11 -11.97 -1.52
N SER A 46 7.18 -11.03 -1.71
CA SER A 46 6.51 -10.80 -3.01
C SER A 46 7.48 -10.29 -4.08
N LEU A 47 8.39 -9.36 -3.73
CA LEU A 47 9.42 -8.81 -4.62
C LEU A 47 10.30 -9.93 -5.21
N PHE A 48 10.87 -10.79 -4.37
CA PHE A 48 11.74 -11.87 -4.84
C PHE A 48 10.95 -12.93 -5.62
N THR A 49 9.77 -13.32 -5.15
CA THR A 49 8.92 -14.31 -5.86
C THR A 49 8.57 -13.86 -7.27
N THR A 50 8.20 -12.59 -7.44
CA THR A 50 7.86 -12.04 -8.77
C THR A 50 9.11 -11.77 -9.60
N GLY A 51 10.18 -11.31 -8.95
CA GLY A 51 11.47 -10.99 -9.59
C GLY A 51 12.24 -12.20 -10.11
N ASP A 52 11.97 -13.40 -9.59
CA ASP A 52 12.56 -14.66 -10.07
C ASP A 52 11.96 -15.12 -11.41
N LEU A 53 10.79 -14.60 -11.79
CA LEU A 53 10.16 -14.90 -13.07
C LEU A 53 10.70 -13.95 -14.16
N PRO A 54 11.17 -14.45 -15.32
CA PRO A 54 11.70 -13.59 -16.39
C PRO A 54 10.72 -12.50 -16.86
N GLU A 55 9.43 -12.83 -16.94
CA GLU A 55 8.37 -11.88 -17.31
C GLU A 55 8.22 -10.77 -16.25
N GLY A 56 8.17 -11.14 -14.97
CA GLY A 56 8.10 -10.20 -13.85
C GLY A 56 9.34 -9.29 -13.79
N ARG A 57 10.53 -9.87 -14.03
CA ARG A 57 11.78 -9.11 -14.05
C ARG A 57 11.86 -8.13 -15.22
N SER A 58 11.47 -8.57 -16.41
CA SER A 58 11.48 -7.72 -17.61
C SER A 58 10.52 -6.53 -17.47
N ALA A 59 9.28 -6.79 -17.03
CA ALA A 59 8.28 -5.75 -16.82
C ALA A 59 8.76 -4.69 -15.81
N ALA A 60 9.31 -5.12 -14.68
CA ALA A 60 9.83 -4.21 -13.65
C ALA A 60 11.00 -3.34 -14.16
N LEU A 61 11.93 -3.92 -14.93
CA LEU A 61 13.05 -3.17 -15.49
C LEU A 61 12.60 -2.12 -16.51
N VAL A 62 11.62 -2.45 -17.35
CA VAL A 62 11.05 -1.50 -18.32
C VAL A 62 10.35 -0.35 -17.60
N GLU A 63 9.56 -0.64 -16.57
CA GLU A 63 8.90 0.38 -15.75
C GLU A 63 9.92 1.28 -15.05
N ASP A 64 10.98 0.71 -14.47
CA ASP A 64 12.05 1.46 -13.81
C ASP A 64 12.77 2.41 -14.78
N VAL A 65 13.18 1.92 -15.96
CA VAL A 65 13.81 2.77 -16.97
C VAL A 65 12.85 3.87 -17.43
N PHE A 66 11.57 3.57 -17.56
CA PHE A 66 10.59 4.56 -17.99
C PHE A 66 10.32 5.65 -16.93
N LEU A 67 10.28 5.28 -15.64
CA LEU A 67 9.95 6.21 -14.55
C LEU A 67 11.17 6.88 -13.92
N GLN A 68 12.36 6.28 -14.01
CA GLN A 68 13.56 6.68 -13.27
C GLN A 68 14.80 6.82 -14.16
N ASP A 69 14.68 6.65 -15.48
CA ASP A 69 15.78 6.66 -16.48
C ASP A 69 16.87 5.59 -16.24
N GLN A 70 16.68 4.69 -15.27
CA GLN A 70 17.61 3.61 -14.94
C GLN A 70 16.87 2.41 -14.38
N GLY A 71 17.35 1.20 -14.70
CA GLY A 71 16.85 -0.04 -14.11
C GLY A 71 17.42 -0.26 -12.71
N ARG A 72 16.65 -0.87 -11.80
CA ARG A 72 17.12 -1.22 -10.44
C ARG A 72 17.30 -2.73 -10.27
N SER A 73 18.29 -3.13 -9.48
CA SER A 73 18.40 -4.53 -9.05
C SER A 73 17.31 -4.87 -8.03
N LEU A 74 17.02 -6.17 -7.85
CA LEU A 74 16.13 -6.59 -6.76
C LEU A 74 16.70 -6.20 -5.39
N ASP A 75 18.02 -6.24 -5.25
CA ASP A 75 18.72 -5.85 -4.02
C ASP A 75 18.57 -4.35 -3.73
N ASP A 76 18.65 -3.49 -4.74
CA ASP A 76 18.44 -2.04 -4.57
C ASP A 76 17.03 -1.73 -4.04
N ILE A 77 16.02 -2.40 -4.61
CA ILE A 77 14.62 -2.25 -4.17
C ILE A 77 14.45 -2.81 -2.75
N ALA A 78 15.04 -3.96 -2.46
CA ALA A 78 15.00 -4.58 -1.13
C ALA A 78 15.67 -3.71 -0.06
N LEU A 79 16.80 -3.06 -0.39
CA LEU A 79 17.46 -2.08 0.46
C LEU A 79 16.56 -0.88 0.73
N GLY A 80 15.87 -0.36 -0.29
CA GLY A 80 14.86 0.68 -0.12
C GLY A 80 13.78 0.30 0.88
N ILE A 81 13.23 -0.92 0.78
CA ILE A 81 12.22 -1.45 1.72
C ILE A 81 12.79 -1.55 3.15
N ASN A 82 14.03 -2.04 3.30
CA ASN A 82 14.67 -2.17 4.62
C ASN A 82 14.86 -0.82 5.31
N ASN A 83 15.20 0.21 4.54
CA ASN A 83 15.48 1.56 5.03
C ASN A 83 14.24 2.35 5.41
N VAL A 84 13.02 1.84 5.17
CA VAL A 84 11.79 2.49 5.63
C VAL A 84 11.77 2.50 7.16
N THR A 85 11.59 3.65 7.79
CA THR A 85 11.54 3.78 9.25
C THR A 85 10.11 4.08 9.74
N LEU A 86 9.85 3.84 11.04
CA LEU A 86 8.52 4.01 11.61
C LEU A 86 8.03 5.46 11.54
N ASP A 87 8.92 6.42 11.76
CA ASP A 87 8.66 7.86 11.69
C ASP A 87 8.36 8.37 10.28
N GLN A 88 8.78 7.65 9.24
CA GLN A 88 8.46 8.01 7.85
C GLN A 88 6.98 7.80 7.51
N ILE A 89 6.27 6.93 8.23
CA ILE A 89 4.84 6.67 7.98
C ILE A 89 3.99 7.94 8.24
N PRO A 90 4.01 8.55 9.44
CA PRO A 90 3.28 9.78 9.67
C PRO A 90 3.78 10.92 8.79
N ALA A 91 5.10 11.04 8.54
CA ALA A 91 5.66 12.07 7.65
C ALA A 91 5.14 11.94 6.21
N TYR A 92 5.03 10.72 5.69
CA TYR A 92 4.46 10.45 4.38
C TYR A 92 2.96 10.81 4.32
N LEU A 93 2.19 10.48 5.36
CA LEU A 93 0.77 10.81 5.44
C LEU A 93 0.51 12.31 5.64
N GLU A 94 1.46 13.05 6.21
CA GLU A 94 1.41 14.51 6.27
C GLU A 94 1.68 15.15 4.91
N ALA A 95 2.71 14.66 4.19
CA ALA A 95 3.05 15.15 2.85
C ALA A 95 2.00 14.77 1.79
N PHE A 96 1.36 13.61 1.96
CA PHE A 96 0.37 13.05 1.05
C PHE A 96 -0.89 12.64 1.82
N PRO A 97 -1.68 13.61 2.31
CA PRO A 97 -2.84 13.33 3.13
C PRO A 97 -3.86 12.48 2.37
N PRO A 98 -4.47 11.46 2.99
CA PRO A 98 -5.50 10.62 2.35
C PRO A 98 -6.85 11.36 2.25
N LYS A 99 -6.84 12.69 2.17
CA LYS A 99 -8.03 13.56 2.09
C LYS A 99 -7.81 14.67 1.05
N PRO A 100 -8.82 15.04 0.24
CA PRO A 100 -10.15 14.44 0.18
C PRO A 100 -10.13 13.01 -0.38
N GLN A 101 -11.08 12.18 0.08
CA GLN A 101 -11.20 10.79 -0.37
C GLN A 101 -12.09 10.72 -1.61
N THR A 102 -11.70 9.87 -2.57
CA THR A 102 -12.60 9.44 -3.65
C THR A 102 -13.26 8.13 -3.24
N LEU A 103 -14.59 8.10 -3.16
CA LEU A 103 -15.37 6.93 -2.79
C LEU A 103 -16.16 6.42 -4.00
N VAL A 104 -16.04 5.12 -4.27
CA VAL A 104 -16.85 4.42 -5.27
C VAL A 104 -17.57 3.28 -4.57
N THR A 105 -18.89 3.24 -4.69
CA THR A 105 -19.74 2.18 -4.12
C THR A 105 -20.52 1.49 -5.24
N LEU A 106 -20.71 0.18 -5.08
CA LEU A 106 -21.55 -0.62 -5.96
C LEU A 106 -22.40 -1.54 -5.09
N GLY A 107 -23.72 -1.33 -5.07
CA GLY A 107 -24.61 -2.10 -4.22
C GLY A 107 -26.08 -1.67 -4.32
N PRO A 108 -26.98 -2.44 -3.69
CA PRO A 108 -28.43 -2.24 -3.81
C PRO A 108 -28.97 -1.03 -3.03
N LYS A 109 -28.16 -0.41 -2.16
CA LYS A 109 -28.54 0.71 -1.30
C LYS A 109 -27.42 1.76 -1.30
N PRO A 110 -27.75 3.06 -1.19
CA PRO A 110 -26.75 4.10 -0.95
C PRO A 110 -26.08 3.91 0.41
N LEU A 111 -24.86 4.43 0.54
CA LEU A 111 -24.13 4.55 1.80
C LEU A 111 -24.11 6.02 2.23
N ASP A 112 -24.00 6.24 3.54
CA ASP A 112 -23.90 7.55 4.18
C ASP A 112 -22.43 8.02 4.31
#